data_AF-A0A6I9NI52-F1
#
_entry.id   AF-A0A6I9NI52-F1
#
_cell.length_a   1.000
_cell.length_b   1.000
_cell.length_c   1.000
_cell.angle_alpha   90.00
_cell.angle_beta   90.00
_cell.angle_gamma   90.00
#
_symmetry.space_group_name_H-M   'P 1'
#
loop_
_entity.id
_entity.type
_entity.pdbx_description
1 polymer ?
#
loop_
_entity_poly.entity_id
_entity_poly.type
_entity_poly.pdbx_seq_one_letter_code
_entity_poly.pdbx_strand_id
1 'polypeptide(L)'
;MPPLYPMSQLCMFCDLELSSCSGTGTCMSNCSITSICDDSNEVCVSIWRKNETGFSIETLCHDPSKPLYGVMLEDYNSSTCVMKEKNTTSGMAHFCSCTDEECNDKMLFSP
;
A
#
# COMPACT_ATOMS: atom_id res chain seq x y z
N MET A 1 22.23 26.52 -8.28
CA MET A 1 21.24 25.78 -7.47
C MET A 1 21.45 24.31 -7.79
N PRO A 2 21.86 23.47 -6.83
CA PRO A 2 22.02 22.04 -7.10
C PRO A 2 20.66 21.45 -7.52
N PRO A 3 20.64 20.45 -8.42
CA PRO A 3 19.39 19.78 -8.77
C PRO A 3 18.79 19.16 -7.51
N LEU A 4 17.52 19.47 -7.23
CA LEU A 4 16.71 18.74 -6.27
C LEU A 4 16.47 17.36 -6.89
N TYR A 5 17.29 16.37 -6.54
CA TYR A 5 16.96 14.98 -6.83
C TYR A 5 15.79 14.61 -5.90
N PRO A 6 14.63 14.20 -6.44
CA PRO A 6 13.54 13.71 -5.61
C PRO A 6 14.07 12.49 -4.85
N MET A 7 13.94 12.51 -3.53
CA MET A 7 14.36 11.39 -2.68
C MET A 7 13.43 10.21 -2.95
N SER A 8 14.00 9.04 -3.22
CA SER A 8 13.23 7.80 -3.35
C SER A 8 12.50 7.49 -2.04
N GLN A 9 11.24 7.07 -2.14
CA GLN A 9 10.39 6.76 -0.99
C GLN A 9 10.89 5.54 -0.23
N LEU A 10 10.67 5.50 1.09
CA LEU A 10 10.89 4.34 1.93
C LEU A 10 9.55 3.71 2.25
N CYS A 11 9.35 2.44 1.90
CA CYS A 11 8.07 1.74 2.10
C CYS A 11 8.30 0.36 2.71
N MET A 12 7.30 -0.14 3.43
CA MET A 12 7.25 -1.57 3.72
C MET A 12 7.08 -2.34 2.40
N PHE A 13 7.87 -3.40 2.20
CA PHE A 13 7.89 -4.18 0.98
C PHE A 13 8.11 -5.67 1.30
N CYS A 14 7.03 -6.38 1.61
CA CYS A 14 7.05 -7.81 1.94
C CYS A 14 6.33 -8.69 0.91
N ASP A 15 5.93 -8.14 -0.25
CA ASP A 15 5.03 -8.80 -1.18
C ASP A 15 3.76 -9.27 -0.43
N LEU A 16 3.17 -10.41 -0.82
CA LEU A 16 1.94 -10.95 -0.26
C LEU A 16 2.21 -11.82 0.97
N GLU A 17 1.76 -11.37 2.14
CA GLU A 17 1.88 -12.08 3.41
C GLU A 17 0.50 -12.39 4.02
N LEU A 18 0.42 -13.47 4.82
CA LEU A 18 -0.78 -13.80 5.58
C LEU A 18 -0.94 -12.83 6.76
N SER A 19 -2.19 -12.48 7.08
CA SER A 19 -2.50 -11.53 8.15
C SER A 19 -3.64 -11.99 9.04
N SER A 20 -3.60 -11.53 10.29
CA SER A 20 -4.69 -11.63 11.27
C SER A 20 -5.61 -10.41 11.24
N CYS A 21 -5.31 -9.38 10.44
CA CYS A 21 -6.13 -8.19 10.29
C CYS A 21 -7.48 -8.50 9.64
N SER A 22 -8.58 -8.26 10.37
CA SER A 22 -9.95 -8.48 9.88
C SER A 22 -10.50 -7.38 8.96
N GLY A 23 -9.70 -6.36 8.63
CA GLY A 23 -10.12 -5.23 7.80
C GLY A 23 -11.02 -4.23 8.52
N THR A 24 -10.88 -4.10 9.84
CA THR A 24 -11.71 -3.20 10.67
C THR A 24 -10.83 -2.36 11.59
N GLY A 25 -11.10 -1.06 11.67
CA GLY A 25 -10.37 -0.13 12.55
C GLY A 25 -8.96 0.16 12.03
N THR A 26 -7.93 -0.20 12.79
CA THR A 26 -6.53 0.02 12.42
C THR A 26 -5.79 -1.31 12.40
N CYS A 27 -5.05 -1.56 11.34
CA CYS A 27 -4.21 -2.74 11.19
C CYS A 27 -2.76 -2.36 10.93
N MET A 28 -1.85 -3.24 11.35
CA MET A 28 -0.44 -3.18 11.00
C MET A 28 -0.14 -4.22 9.91
N SER A 29 0.83 -3.93 9.04
CA SER A 29 1.27 -4.89 8.02
C SER A 29 1.97 -6.10 8.63
N ASN A 30 2.62 -5.90 9.79
CA ASN A 30 3.57 -6.84 10.40
C ASN A 30 4.74 -7.21 9.47
N CYS A 31 4.94 -6.43 8.40
CA CYS A 31 6.14 -6.50 7.57
C CYS A 31 7.34 -5.97 8.38
N SER A 32 8.50 -6.60 8.22
CA SER A 32 9.75 -6.18 8.86
C SER A 32 10.82 -5.77 7.84
N ILE A 33 10.40 -5.59 6.57
CA ILE A 33 11.27 -5.27 5.44
C ILE A 33 10.90 -3.89 4.94
N THR A 34 11.78 -2.93 5.21
CA THR A 34 11.75 -1.60 4.62
C THR A 34 12.63 -1.58 3.38
N SER A 35 12.11 -1.07 2.27
CA SER A 35 12.85 -0.93 1.03
C SER A 35 12.79 0.51 0.51
N ILE A 36 13.86 0.92 -0.16
CA ILE A 36 13.90 2.15 -0.96
C ILE A 36 13.22 1.83 -2.29
N CYS A 37 12.22 2.61 -2.70
CA CYS A 37 11.56 2.44 -3.98
C CYS A 37 12.53 2.73 -5.15
N ASP A 38 12.37 1.99 -6.24
CA ASP A 38 13.30 2.03 -7.38
C ASP A 38 13.15 3.35 -8.16
N ASP A 39 11.93 3.86 -8.29
CA ASP A 39 11.64 5.13 -8.96
C ASP A 39 11.14 6.17 -7.95
N SER A 40 11.63 7.40 -8.08
CA SER A 40 11.23 8.54 -7.25
C SER A 40 9.75 8.92 -7.34
N ASN A 41 9.04 8.44 -8.37
CA ASN A 41 7.61 8.64 -8.55
C ASN A 41 6.77 7.54 -7.90
N GLU A 42 7.39 6.48 -7.38
CA GLU A 42 6.66 5.43 -6.66
C GLU A 42 6.20 5.92 -5.30
N VAL A 43 5.08 5.37 -4.87
CA VAL A 43 4.48 5.62 -3.57
C VAL A 43 4.31 4.30 -2.82
N CYS A 44 4.16 4.38 -1.51
CA CYS A 44 3.92 3.20 -0.70
C CYS A 44 2.48 2.74 -0.88
N VAL A 45 2.30 1.44 -1.08
CA VAL A 45 0.98 0.83 -1.25
C VAL A 45 0.81 -0.32 -0.27
N SER A 46 -0.40 -0.42 0.27
CA SER A 46 -0.86 -1.59 1.01
C SER A 46 -2.17 -2.10 0.42
N ILE A 47 -2.25 -3.41 0.21
CA ILE A 47 -3.43 -4.09 -0.31
C ILE A 47 -3.87 -5.14 0.68
N TRP A 48 -5.10 -5.03 1.18
CA TRP A 48 -5.70 -6.04 2.04
C TRP A 48 -6.71 -6.86 1.25
N ARG A 49 -6.62 -8.19 1.36
CA ARG A 49 -7.54 -9.13 0.71
C ARG A 49 -8.10 -10.12 1.71
N LYS A 50 -9.37 -10.45 1.53
CA LYS A 50 -10.07 -11.52 2.26
C LYS A 50 -10.30 -12.68 1.32
N ASN A 51 -9.74 -13.84 1.67
CA ASN A 51 -9.97 -15.11 0.99
C ASN A 51 -10.78 -16.05 1.91
N GLU A 52 -11.21 -17.20 1.39
CA GLU A 52 -11.97 -18.19 2.15
C GLU A 52 -11.22 -18.72 3.39
N THR A 53 -9.89 -18.72 3.34
CA THR A 53 -9.00 -19.29 4.36
C THR A 53 -8.47 -18.25 5.35
N GLY A 54 -8.69 -16.95 5.15
CA GLY A 54 -8.18 -15.90 6.03
C GLY A 54 -7.95 -14.55 5.33
N PHE A 55 -7.05 -13.76 5.90
CA PHE A 55 -6.69 -12.44 5.40
C PHE A 55 -5.25 -12.42 4.91
N SER A 56 -4.98 -11.54 3.95
CA SER A 56 -3.63 -11.31 3.45
C SER A 56 -3.42 -9.82 3.24
N ILE A 57 -2.17 -9.39 3.44
CA ILE A 57 -1.72 -8.03 3.22
C ILE A 57 -0.57 -8.09 2.24
N GLU A 58 -0.60 -7.22 1.24
CA GLU A 58 0.51 -7.02 0.31
C GLU A 58 1.05 -5.60 0.48
N THR A 59 2.35 -5.48 0.73
CA THR A 59 3.04 -4.18 0.85
C THR A 59 4.07 -4.05 -0.27
N LEU A 60 4.04 -2.95 -1.01
CA LEU A 60 4.94 -2.70 -2.13
C LEU A 60 5.13 -1.21 -2.42
N CYS A 61 6.16 -0.89 -3.19
CA CYS A 61 6.27 0.38 -3.93
C CYS A 61 5.51 0.25 -5.26
N HIS A 62 4.80 1.30 -5.67
CA HIS A 62 4.15 1.31 -6.98
C HIS A 62 4.03 2.71 -7.58
N ASP A 63 4.16 2.80 -8.89
CA ASP A 63 3.99 4.03 -9.67
C ASP A 63 2.49 4.31 -9.89
N PRO A 64 1.93 5.38 -9.29
CA PRO A 64 0.50 5.66 -9.34
C PRO A 64 -0.01 6.00 -10.74
N SER A 65 0.87 6.29 -11.71
CA SER A 65 0.49 6.50 -13.11
C SER A 65 0.13 5.20 -13.84
N LYS A 66 0.43 4.04 -13.24
CA LYS A 66 0.15 2.72 -13.81
C LYS A 66 -0.96 2.00 -13.02
N PRO A 67 -1.81 1.22 -13.70
CA PRO A 67 -2.82 0.42 -13.00
C PRO A 67 -2.16 -0.69 -12.19
N LEU A 68 -2.64 -0.90 -10.97
CA LEU A 68 -2.26 -2.00 -10.09
C LEU A 68 -3.44 -2.96 -9.96
N TYR A 69 -3.30 -4.18 -10.46
CA TYR A 69 -4.40 -5.17 -10.53
C TYR A 69 -5.69 -4.64 -11.21
N GLY A 70 -5.52 -3.75 -12.19
CA GLY A 70 -6.62 -3.10 -12.92
C GLY A 70 -7.22 -1.88 -12.20
N VAL A 71 -6.69 -1.48 -11.04
CA VAL A 71 -7.12 -0.32 -10.25
C VAL A 71 -6.13 0.82 -10.42
N MET A 72 -6.62 2.03 -10.67
CA MET A 72 -5.82 3.25 -10.58
C MET A 72 -5.83 3.77 -9.15
N LEU A 73 -4.67 4.09 -8.60
CA LEU A 73 -4.54 4.64 -7.26
C LEU A 73 -5.00 6.10 -7.25
N GLU A 74 -5.96 6.44 -6.39
CA GLU A 74 -6.52 7.80 -6.29
C GLU A 74 -5.89 8.60 -5.13
N ASP A 75 -5.37 7.92 -4.12
CA ASP A 75 -4.92 8.51 -2.85
C ASP A 75 -3.40 8.63 -2.73
N TYR A 76 -2.69 8.60 -3.86
CA TYR A 76 -1.23 8.62 -3.88
C TYR A 76 -0.61 9.92 -3.38
N ASN A 77 -1.43 10.96 -3.10
CA ASN A 77 -1.00 12.21 -2.46
C ASN A 77 -1.31 12.25 -0.94
N SER A 78 -1.84 11.17 -0.37
CA SER A 78 -2.13 11.09 1.06
C SER A 78 -0.85 10.83 1.86
N SER A 79 -0.71 11.41 3.05
CA SER A 79 0.35 11.03 3.99
C SER A 79 0.04 9.74 4.75
N THR A 80 -1.24 9.33 4.78
CA THR A 80 -1.69 8.16 5.56
C THR A 80 -2.38 7.13 4.68
N CYS A 81 -2.17 5.85 5.00
CA CYS A 81 -2.77 4.73 4.26
C CYS A 81 -4.20 4.47 4.73
N VAL A 82 -5.18 5.09 4.05
CA VAL A 82 -6.61 4.88 4.29
C VAL A 82 -7.17 3.90 3.27
N MET A 83 -7.63 2.75 3.75
CA MET A 83 -8.10 1.63 2.94
C MET A 83 -9.42 1.93 2.26
N LYS A 84 -9.46 1.73 0.94
CA LYS A 84 -10.64 1.85 0.10
C LYS A 84 -10.92 0.56 -0.64
N GLU A 85 -12.18 0.13 -0.60
CA GLU A 85 -12.64 -1.03 -1.34
C GLU A 85 -12.62 -0.76 -2.85
N LYS A 86 -12.03 -1.68 -3.63
CA LYS A 86 -11.90 -1.58 -5.08
C LYS A 86 -12.17 -2.94 -5.73
N ASN A 87 -12.79 -2.91 -6.90
CA ASN A 87 -12.96 -4.07 -7.76
C ASN A 87 -11.66 -4.30 -8.54
N THR A 88 -11.01 -5.44 -8.34
CA THR A 88 -9.80 -5.84 -9.08
C THR A 88 -10.12 -6.91 -10.12
N THR A 89 -9.14 -7.23 -10.97
CA THR A 89 -9.25 -8.35 -11.92
C THR A 89 -9.41 -9.72 -11.25
N SER A 90 -9.00 -9.87 -9.98
CA SER A 90 -9.04 -11.14 -9.23
C SER A 90 -10.10 -11.17 -8.12
N GLY A 91 -10.90 -10.11 -7.97
CA GLY A 91 -11.96 -10.03 -6.95
C GLY A 91 -11.95 -8.70 -6.19
N MET A 92 -12.64 -8.67 -5.05
CA MET A 92 -12.70 -7.49 -4.17
C MET A 92 -11.46 -7.41 -3.29
N ALA A 93 -10.87 -6.23 -3.20
CA ALA A 93 -9.73 -5.96 -2.32
C ALA A 93 -9.76 -4.51 -1.84
N HIS A 94 -9.10 -4.25 -0.71
CA HIS A 94 -8.93 -2.90 -0.19
C HIS A 94 -7.53 -2.41 -0.53
N PHE A 95 -7.44 -1.18 -1.03
CA PHE A 95 -6.18 -0.54 -1.39
C PHE A 95 -6.02 0.74 -0.60
N CYS A 96 -4.79 1.05 -0.22
CA CYS A 96 -4.40 2.39 0.16
C CYS A 96 -3.01 2.70 -0.40
N SER A 97 -2.77 3.98 -0.64
CA SER A 97 -1.49 4.51 -1.10
C SER A 97 -1.14 5.75 -0.28
N CYS A 98 0.16 5.98 -0.05
CA CYS A 98 0.62 7.14 0.71
C CYS A 98 2.11 7.47 0.44
N THR A 99 2.53 8.67 0.83
CA THR A 99 3.86 9.25 0.49
C THR A 99 4.78 9.50 1.68
N ASP A 100 4.34 9.23 2.91
CA ASP A 100 5.23 9.33 4.08
C ASP A 100 6.07 8.05 4.18
N GLU A 101 7.24 8.14 4.82
CA GLU A 101 8.11 6.97 5.03
C GLU A 101 7.37 5.88 5.82
N GLU A 102 7.40 4.65 5.29
CA GLU A 102 6.78 3.45 5.88
C GLU A 102 5.28 3.60 6.17
N CYS A 103 4.62 4.57 5.55
CA CYS A 103 3.22 4.90 5.84
C CYS A 103 2.25 3.74 5.54
N ASN A 104 2.64 2.81 4.68
CA ASN A 104 1.88 1.61 4.33
C ASN A 104 1.94 0.52 5.41
N ASP A 105 2.76 0.68 6.46
CA ASP A 105 2.75 -0.23 7.61
C ASP A 105 1.45 -0.13 8.42
N LYS A 106 0.92 1.09 8.59
CA LYS A 106 -0.30 1.34 9.36
C LYS A 106 -1.48 1.64 8.42
N MET A 107 -2.43 0.70 8.37
CA MET A 107 -3.61 0.79 7.52
C MET A 107 -4.85 1.18 8.34
N LEU A 108 -5.57 2.19 7.85
CA LEU A 108 -6.78 2.71 8.47
C LEU A 108 -8.00 2.28 7.66
N PHE A 109 -8.90 1.52 8.27
CA PHE A 109 -10.18 1.13 7.68
C PHE A 109 -11.27 2.06 8.19
N SER A 110 -11.86 2.83 7.29
CA SER A 110 -13.04 3.64 7.61
C SER A 110 -14.26 2.72 7.86
N PRO A 111 -15.12 3.07 8.82
CA PRO A 111 -16.34 2.32 9.13
C PRO A 111 -17.39 2.41 8.03
#